data_AF-A0A923R053-F1
#
_entry.id   AF-A0A923R053-F1
#
_cell.length_a   1.000
_cell.length_b   1.000
_cell.length_c   1.000
_cell.angle_alpha   90.00
_cell.angle_beta   90.00
_cell.angle_gamma   90.00
#
_symmetry.space_group_name_H-M   'P 1'
#
loop_
_entity.id
_entity.type
_entity.pdbx_description
1 polymer ?
#
loop_
_entity_poly.entity_id
_entity_poly.type
_entity_poly.pdbx_seq_one_letter_code
_entity_poly.pdbx_strand_id
1 'polypeptide(L)'
;MDFKEGGKYLMSMQGSDGNKTWSTGKYKEIIHLKKIVNTDSFADSDGNIVPASYYKMPGDWKLELTVTFEFEEVNGKTNPKLQHANFPVEMAKDCIKGWQSSFN
;
A
#
# COMPACT_ATOMS: atom_id res chain seq x y z
N MET A 1 -10.88 2.32 -9.50
CA MET A 1 -10.29 1.08 -8.94
C MET A 1 -11.19 -0.10 -9.28
N ASP A 2 -10.59 -1.25 -9.60
CA ASP A 2 -11.30 -2.50 -9.93
C ASP A 2 -11.07 -3.53 -8.81
N PHE A 3 -11.97 -3.57 -7.82
CA PHE A 3 -11.81 -4.36 -6.59
C PHE A 3 -12.28 -5.81 -6.80
N LYS A 4 -11.45 -6.60 -7.46
CA LYS A 4 -11.60 -8.04 -7.68
C LYS A 4 -10.22 -8.66 -7.84
N GLU A 5 -10.09 -9.97 -7.69
CA GLU A 5 -8.82 -10.66 -7.98
C GLU A 5 -8.34 -10.38 -9.41
N GLY A 6 -7.07 -10.02 -9.55
CA GLY A 6 -6.44 -9.54 -10.78
C GLY A 6 -6.76 -8.09 -11.16
N GLY A 7 -7.76 -7.47 -10.52
CA GLY A 7 -8.15 -6.08 -10.72
C GLY A 7 -7.06 -5.11 -10.27
N LYS A 8 -7.00 -3.93 -10.91
CA LYS A 8 -5.98 -2.91 -10.68
C LYS A 8 -6.51 -1.74 -9.85
N TYR A 9 -5.61 -1.10 -9.11
CA TYR A 9 -5.84 0.19 -8.49
C TYR A 9 -4.77 1.20 -8.92
N LEU A 10 -5.14 2.48 -8.87
CA LEU A 10 -4.25 3.62 -8.93
C LEU A 10 -4.73 4.61 -7.87
N MET A 11 -3.82 4.99 -6.98
CA MET A 11 -4.10 5.88 -5.86
C MET A 11 -3.05 6.99 -5.83
N SER A 12 -3.49 8.20 -5.47
CA SER A 12 -2.58 9.32 -5.18
C SER A 12 -2.66 9.63 -3.70
N MET A 13 -1.50 9.70 -3.06
CA MET A 13 -1.34 10.24 -1.71
C MET A 13 -0.79 11.66 -1.82
N GLN A 14 -1.43 12.60 -1.15
CA GLN A 14 -0.94 13.98 -1.06
C GLN A 14 -0.36 14.22 0.33
N GLY A 15 0.92 14.58 0.38
CA GLY A 15 1.59 15.01 1.60
C GLY A 15 1.07 16.37 2.09
N SER A 16 1.34 16.71 3.35
CA SER A 16 0.98 18.01 3.93
C SER A 16 1.69 19.19 3.27
N ASP A 17 2.80 18.93 2.59
CA ASP A 17 3.54 19.87 1.73
C ASP A 17 2.90 20.08 0.35
N GLY A 18 1.80 19.37 0.05
CA GLY A 18 1.09 19.41 -1.22
C GLY A 18 1.67 18.47 -2.29
N ASN A 19 2.80 17.81 -2.04
CA ASN A 19 3.41 16.88 -3.00
C ASN A 19 2.56 15.63 -3.16
N LYS A 20 2.44 15.14 -4.39
CA LYS A 20 1.67 13.93 -4.72
C LYS A 20 2.59 12.78 -5.05
N THR A 21 2.37 11.67 -4.37
CA THR A 21 2.97 10.36 -4.68
C THR A 21 1.88 9.45 -5.20
N TRP A 22 2.14 8.73 -6.29
CA TRP A 22 1.18 7.79 -6.84
C TRP A 22 1.64 6.35 -6.55
N SER A 23 0.67 5.50 -6.27
CA SER A 23 0.85 4.07 -6.04
C SER A 23 -0.14 3.29 -6.89
N THR A 24 0.32 2.18 -7.45
CA THR A 24 -0.47 1.28 -8.30
C THR A 24 -0.23 -0.17 -7.89
N GLY A 25 -1.17 -1.03 -8.24
CA GLY A 25 -1.03 -2.45 -7.97
C GLY A 25 -2.20 -3.29 -8.43
N LYS A 26 -2.14 -4.58 -8.11
CA LYS A 26 -3.16 -5.59 -8.40
C LYS A 26 -3.60 -6.30 -7.13
N TYR A 27 -4.89 -6.57 -7.02
CA TYR A 27 -5.42 -7.45 -6.00
C TYR A 27 -5.07 -8.90 -6.32
N LYS A 28 -4.27 -9.54 -5.47
CA LYS A 28 -3.86 -10.95 -5.62
C LYS A 28 -4.91 -11.90 -5.04
N GLU A 29 -5.51 -11.54 -3.93
CA GLU A 29 -6.44 -12.39 -3.18
C GLU A 29 -7.47 -11.51 -2.47
N ILE A 30 -8.76 -11.86 -2.57
CA ILE A 30 -9.83 -11.19 -1.83
C ILE A 30 -10.75 -12.23 -1.22
N ILE A 31 -10.68 -12.38 0.10
CA ILE A 31 -11.61 -13.19 0.88
C ILE A 31 -12.58 -12.24 1.57
N HIS A 32 -13.86 -12.34 1.19
CA HIS A 32 -14.92 -11.47 1.69
C HIS A 32 -14.88 -11.33 3.22
N LEU A 33 -14.76 -10.08 3.69
CA LEU A 33 -14.70 -9.67 5.10
C LEU A 33 -13.57 -10.28 5.94
N LYS A 34 -12.58 -10.93 5.31
CA LYS A 34 -11.51 -11.63 6.04
C LYS A 34 -10.12 -11.21 5.62
N LYS A 35 -9.87 -11.04 4.32
CA LYS A 35 -8.50 -10.86 3.83
C LYS A 35 -8.46 -10.14 2.49
N ILE A 36 -7.47 -9.27 2.34
CA ILE A 36 -7.12 -8.62 1.07
C ILE A 36 -5.60 -8.70 0.93
N VAL A 37 -5.12 -9.20 -0.20
CA VAL A 37 -3.70 -9.14 -0.56
C VAL A 37 -3.57 -8.38 -1.87
N ASN A 38 -2.69 -7.39 -1.93
CA ASN A 38 -2.37 -6.65 -3.14
C ASN A 38 -0.87 -6.44 -3.31
N THR A 39 -0.44 -6.28 -4.56
CA THR A 39 0.87 -5.64 -4.83
C THR A 39 0.80 -4.17 -4.48
N ASP A 40 1.95 -3.57 -4.19
CA ASP A 40 2.10 -2.12 -4.16
C ASP A 40 3.38 -1.70 -4.88
N SER A 41 3.27 -0.69 -5.74
CA SER A 41 4.35 -0.17 -6.55
C SER A 41 4.20 1.34 -6.67
N PHE A 42 5.31 2.08 -6.63
CA PHE A 42 5.29 3.48 -7.02
C PHE A 42 4.86 3.61 -8.48
N ALA A 43 4.07 4.65 -8.76
CA ALA A 43 3.53 4.92 -10.08
C ALA A 43 3.71 6.38 -10.47
N ASP A 44 3.51 6.70 -11.75
CA ASP A 44 3.18 8.06 -12.17
C ASP A 44 1.66 8.31 -12.12
N SER A 45 1.21 9.49 -12.55
CA SER A 45 -0.21 9.86 -12.57
C SER A 45 -1.06 9.05 -13.55
N ASP A 46 -0.43 8.40 -14.53
CA ASP A 46 -1.10 7.56 -15.52
C ASP A 46 -1.15 6.09 -15.07
N GLY A 47 -0.50 5.77 -13.95
CA GLY A 47 -0.46 4.45 -13.33
C GLY A 47 0.63 3.53 -13.88
N ASN A 48 1.63 4.08 -14.58
CA ASN A 48 2.81 3.32 -14.97
C ASN A 48 3.73 3.14 -13.77
N ILE A 49 4.28 1.93 -13.59
CA ILE A 49 5.20 1.64 -12.51
C ILE A 49 6.51 2.41 -12.72
N VAL A 50 6.96 3.10 -11.68
CA VAL A 50 8.23 3.84 -11.64
C VAL A 50 9.06 3.39 -10.43
N PRO A 51 10.39 3.50 -10.47
CA PRO A 51 11.21 3.23 -9.29
C PRO A 51 11.00 4.30 -8.21
N ALA A 52 11.26 3.95 -6.95
CA ALA A 52 11.16 4.89 -5.81
C ALA A 52 12.03 6.15 -5.98
N SER A 53 13.14 6.05 -6.73
CA SER A 53 14.00 7.18 -7.08
C SER A 53 13.30 8.26 -7.91
N TYR A 54 12.21 7.93 -8.61
CA TYR A 54 11.36 8.90 -9.30
C TYR A 54 10.82 9.97 -8.32
N TYR A 55 10.50 9.54 -7.10
CA TYR A 55 10.06 10.40 -6.00
C TYR A 55 11.21 10.86 -5.09
N LYS A 56 12.46 10.62 -5.48
CA LYS A 56 13.66 10.88 -4.66
C LYS A 56 13.62 10.18 -3.29
N MET A 57 12.90 9.06 -3.20
CA MET A 57 12.84 8.30 -1.94
C MET A 57 14.18 7.59 -1.72
N PRO A 58 14.74 7.65 -0.50
CA PRO A 58 15.97 6.96 -0.16
C PRO A 58 15.73 5.45 0.00
N GLY A 59 16.80 4.66 -0.15
CA GLY A 59 16.80 3.21 0.06
C GLY A 59 16.71 2.38 -1.22
N ASP A 60 16.94 1.08 -1.09
CA ASP A 60 16.90 0.12 -2.20
C ASP A 60 15.55 -0.59 -2.28
N TRP A 61 14.61 0.04 -2.99
CA TRP A 61 13.23 -0.44 -3.10
C TRP A 61 13.08 -1.46 -4.22
N LYS A 62 12.40 -2.58 -3.92
CA LYS A 62 11.86 -3.44 -4.98
C LYS A 62 10.77 -2.70 -5.75
N LEU A 63 10.65 -3.00 -7.04
CA LEU A 63 9.58 -2.44 -7.88
C LEU A 63 8.19 -2.88 -7.44
N GLU A 64 8.07 -4.07 -6.85
CA GLU A 64 6.82 -4.64 -6.35
C GLU A 64 6.96 -5.01 -4.87
N LEU A 65 6.09 -4.41 -4.07
CA LEU A 65 5.88 -4.69 -2.65
C LEU A 65 4.60 -5.50 -2.47
N THR A 66 4.35 -5.98 -1.26
CA THR A 66 3.11 -6.71 -0.95
C THR A 66 2.46 -6.13 0.30
N VAL A 67 1.18 -5.78 0.19
CA VAL A 67 0.35 -5.40 1.32
C VAL A 67 -0.69 -6.48 1.57
N THR A 68 -0.80 -6.90 2.82
CA THR A 68 -1.78 -7.87 3.30
C THR A 68 -2.58 -7.24 4.42
N PHE A 69 -3.89 -7.24 4.25
CA PHE A 69 -4.87 -6.91 5.29
C PHE A 69 -5.61 -8.16 5.70
N GLU A 70 -5.70 -8.39 6.99
CA GLU A 70 -6.53 -9.43 7.59
C GLU A 70 -7.49 -8.80 8.58
N PHE A 71 -8.71 -9.30 8.62
CA PHE A 71 -9.78 -8.78 9.46
C PHE A 71 -10.33 -9.89 10.32
N GLU A 72 -10.39 -9.65 11.62
CA GLU A 72 -10.97 -10.56 12.60
C GLU A 72 -12.10 -9.84 13.36
N GLU A 73 -13.19 -10.52 13.63
CA GLU A 73 -14.21 -10.01 14.55
C GLU A 73 -13.79 -10.31 15.99
N VAL A 74 -13.82 -9.29 16.84
CA VAL A 74 -13.56 -9.40 18.28
C VAL A 74 -14.60 -8.57 19.01
N ASN A 75 -15.50 -9.24 19.76
CA ASN A 75 -16.54 -8.61 20.57
C ASN A 75 -17.44 -7.62 19.78
N GLY A 76 -17.90 -8.02 18.59
CA GLY A 76 -18.74 -7.17 17.72
C GLY A 76 -18.00 -5.99 17.08
N LYS A 77 -16.67 -5.93 17.19
CA LYS A 77 -15.80 -4.96 16.50
C LYS A 77 -14.87 -5.66 15.53
N THR A 78 -14.34 -4.91 14.56
CA THR A 78 -13.31 -5.40 13.65
C THR A 78 -11.92 -5.08 14.20
N ASN A 79 -11.05 -6.10 14.25
CA ASN A 79 -9.64 -6.00 14.58
C ASN A 79 -8.82 -6.21 13.29
N PRO A 80 -8.37 -5.14 12.62
CA PRO A 80 -7.55 -5.25 11.43
C PRO A 80 -6.08 -5.55 11.77
N LYS A 81 -5.45 -6.43 11.00
CA LYS A 81 -4.01 -6.66 10.97
C LYS A 81 -3.50 -6.24 9.60
N LEU A 82 -2.44 -5.43 9.59
CA LEU A 82 -1.78 -4.98 8.37
C LEU A 82 -0.34 -5.46 8.36
N GLN A 83 0.06 -6.04 7.23
CA GLN A 83 1.45 -6.34 6.94
C GLN A 83 1.83 -5.71 5.60
N HIS A 84 2.88 -4.89 5.59
CA HIS A 84 3.54 -4.43 4.38
C HIS A 84 4.91 -5.11 4.32
N ALA A 85 5.25 -5.73 3.19
CA ALA A 85 6.48 -6.50 3.04
C ALA A 85 7.28 -6.02 1.81
N ASN A 86 8.55 -6.42 1.76
CA ASN A 86 9.49 -6.17 0.66
C ASN A 86 10.01 -4.74 0.50
N PHE A 87 9.79 -3.84 1.46
CA PHE A 87 10.37 -2.50 1.45
C PHE A 87 11.69 -2.44 2.26
N PRO A 88 12.53 -1.40 2.08
CA PRO A 88 13.81 -1.26 2.78
C PRO A 88 13.64 -1.08 4.30
N VAL A 89 14.47 -1.76 5.11
CA VAL A 89 14.34 -1.76 6.58
C VAL A 89 14.49 -0.36 7.19
N GLU A 90 15.32 0.49 6.58
CA GLU A 90 15.52 1.88 6.97
C GLU A 90 14.25 2.74 6.85
N MET A 91 13.32 2.33 5.96
CA MET A 91 12.04 3.01 5.73
C MET A 91 10.91 2.50 6.63
N ALA A 92 11.17 1.48 7.48
CA ALA A 92 10.14 0.86 8.31
C ALA A 92 9.44 1.85 9.24
N LYS A 93 10.19 2.75 9.89
CA LYS A 93 9.61 3.72 10.83
C LYS A 93 8.65 4.69 10.13
N ASP A 94 9.01 5.17 8.94
CA ASP A 94 8.19 6.10 8.20
C ASP A 94 6.98 5.41 7.56
N CYS A 95 7.16 4.17 7.08
CA CYS A 95 6.05 3.34 6.62
C CYS A 95 5.04 3.07 7.75
N ILE A 96 5.50 2.78 8.97
CA ILE A 96 4.62 2.59 10.13
C ILE A 96 3.84 3.86 10.44
N LYS A 97 4.50 5.02 10.46
CA LYS A 97 3.82 6.31 10.70
C LYS A 97 2.75 6.60 9.66
N GLY A 98 3.05 6.37 8.38
CA GLY A 98 2.09 6.58 7.28
C GLY A 98 0.87 5.67 7.39
N TRP A 99 1.06 4.40 7.76
CA TRP A 99 -0.06 3.51 8.02
C TRP A 99 -0.87 3.97 9.24
N GLN A 100 -0.21 4.31 10.35
CA GLN A 100 -0.89 4.78 11.56
C GLN A 100 -1.73 6.03 11.30
N SER A 101 -1.24 7.00 10.50
CA SER A 101 -2.03 8.18 10.16
C SER A 101 -3.25 7.88 9.31
N SER A 102 -3.26 6.76 8.57
CA SER A 102 -4.39 6.34 7.74
C SER A 102 -5.54 5.73 8.57
N PHE A 103 -5.29 5.35 9.82
CA PHE A 103 -6.27 4.75 10.73
C PHE A 103 -6.72 5.69 11.87
N ASN A 104 -6.23 6.93 11.87
CA ASN A 104 -6.59 7.95 12.87
C ASN A 104 -7.90 8.67 12.54
#